data_AF-A0A9X2NXR0-F1
#
_entry.id   AF-A0A9X2NXR0-F1
#
_cell.length_a   1.000
_cell.length_b   1.000
_cell.length_c   1.000
_cell.angle_alpha   90.00
_cell.angle_beta   90.00
_cell.angle_gamma   90.00
#
_symmetry.space_group_name_H-M   'P 1'
#
loop_
_entity.id
_entity.type
_entity.pdbx_description
1 polymer ?
#
loop_
_entity_poly.entity_id
_entity_poly.type
_entity_poly.pdbx_seq_one_letter_code
_entity_poly.pdbx_strand_id
1 'polypeptide(L)'
;MSVEQQYIDLFSQTEAMICRHSTEVLNAPRAAAFADFERLGFPTRKEEKYKYTDISKFFEPDYGLNLNRLEIPVNPYEVFKCDVPNMSTALYFVVNDAFYGRALPKSHLPEGVIFGSLKEVAEKHPDLVKKYYGKLADTAEDGVTAFNTAFAQDGVLFYVPKNVVVEKPVQLVNILRGDVNFMVNRRVLVILEEGAQARFLACDHAMDGVNFLATQVIEIFAGENAIFDFYELEETHTSTVRISNMYVRQEANSNVLLNGMTLHNGTTRNTTRVTLVGEHAELNLCGMAIADKNQHVDNHTTIDHAVPNCTSNELYKYVLDDQAVGAFAGLVLVRPDAQHTSSQQTNRNLCATRDARMYTQPQLEIYADDVKCSHGATVGQLDESALFYMRQRGIPVREARLLLMFAFVNEVVDTIRLDALKDRLHLLVEKRFRGELNKCQGCAICK
;
A
#
# COMPACT_ATOMS: atom_id res chain seq x y z
N MET A 1 -13.67 -17.39 23.34
CA MET A 1 -12.72 -17.88 22.32
C MET A 1 -11.84 -16.69 21.96
N SER A 2 -10.51 -16.82 21.96
CA SER A 2 -9.66 -15.72 21.49
C SER A 2 -9.90 -15.49 19.99
N VAL A 3 -9.62 -14.29 19.50
CA VAL A 3 -9.83 -13.94 18.08
C VAL A 3 -9.04 -14.87 17.18
N GLU A 4 -7.83 -15.24 17.60
CA GLU A 4 -6.91 -16.12 16.90
C GLU A 4 -7.49 -17.53 16.77
N GLN A 5 -8.11 -18.05 17.83
CA GLN A 5 -8.59 -19.45 17.87
C GLN A 5 -9.62 -19.73 16.78
N GLN A 6 -10.49 -18.76 16.44
CA GLN A 6 -11.48 -18.95 15.37
C GLN A 6 -10.80 -19.24 14.01
N TYR A 7 -9.67 -18.57 13.74
CA TYR A 7 -8.95 -18.72 12.48
C TYR A 7 -8.00 -19.92 12.50
N ILE A 8 -7.45 -20.27 13.66
CA ILE A 8 -6.70 -21.50 13.89
C ILE A 8 -7.60 -22.71 13.63
N ASP A 9 -8.82 -22.71 14.18
CA ASP A 9 -9.81 -23.77 13.97
C ASP A 9 -10.27 -23.81 12.50
N LEU A 10 -10.55 -22.65 11.90
CA LEU A 10 -10.94 -22.55 10.49
C LEU A 10 -9.86 -23.12 9.57
N PHE A 11 -8.60 -22.73 9.77
CA PHE A 11 -7.49 -23.21 8.96
C PHE A 11 -7.32 -24.73 9.12
N SER A 12 -7.31 -25.23 10.36
CA SER A 12 -7.17 -26.67 10.65
C SER A 12 -8.27 -27.52 9.99
N GLN A 13 -9.49 -26.98 9.87
CA GLN A 13 -10.62 -27.65 9.21
C GLN A 13 -10.57 -27.54 7.68
N THR A 14 -9.90 -26.52 7.12
CA THR A 14 -9.97 -26.18 5.70
C THR A 14 -8.64 -26.23 4.96
N GLU A 15 -7.53 -26.57 5.62
CA GLU A 15 -6.19 -26.59 5.05
C GLU A 15 -6.14 -27.35 3.71
N ALA A 16 -6.70 -28.56 3.66
CA ALA A 16 -6.75 -29.37 2.45
C ALA A 16 -7.48 -28.66 1.29
N MET A 17 -8.55 -27.90 1.59
CA MET A 17 -9.28 -27.10 0.60
C MET A 17 -8.43 -25.92 0.11
N ILE A 18 -7.78 -25.20 1.02
CA ILE A 18 -6.90 -24.07 0.69
C ILE A 18 -5.74 -24.55 -0.18
N CYS A 19 -5.11 -25.68 0.17
CA CYS A 19 -4.00 -26.29 -0.57
C CYS A 19 -4.40 -26.75 -1.96
N ARG A 20 -5.59 -27.36 -2.11
CA ARG A 20 -6.12 -27.83 -3.40
C ARG A 20 -6.34 -26.71 -4.41
N HIS A 21 -6.70 -25.51 -3.94
CA HIS A 21 -7.03 -24.36 -4.79
C HIS A 21 -5.83 -23.43 -5.05
N SER A 22 -4.64 -23.82 -4.60
CA SER A 22 -3.37 -23.11 -4.70
C SER A 22 -2.35 -23.98 -5.48
N THR A 23 -1.06 -23.62 -5.47
CA THR A 23 0.03 -24.39 -6.10
C THR A 23 1.01 -24.92 -5.07
N GLU A 24 1.83 -25.91 -5.46
CA GLU A 24 2.90 -26.44 -4.60
C GLU A 24 3.83 -25.32 -4.08
N VAL A 25 4.24 -24.40 -4.96
CA VAL A 25 5.13 -23.28 -4.60
C VAL A 25 4.49 -22.35 -3.55
N LEU A 26 3.20 -22.03 -3.71
CA LEU A 26 2.48 -21.18 -2.76
C LEU A 26 2.13 -21.91 -1.46
N ASN A 27 1.96 -23.24 -1.51
CA ASN A 27 1.69 -24.07 -0.34
C ASN A 27 2.95 -24.37 0.48
N ALA A 28 4.14 -24.32 -0.12
CA ALA A 28 5.39 -24.67 0.55
C ALA A 28 5.65 -23.91 1.88
N PRO A 29 5.47 -22.58 1.99
CA PRO A 29 5.65 -21.87 3.26
C PRO A 29 4.45 -21.97 4.22
N ARG A 30 3.32 -22.55 3.77
CA ARG A 30 2.02 -22.41 4.46
C ARG A 30 2.01 -23.01 5.86
N ALA A 31 2.55 -24.23 6.02
CA ALA A 31 2.58 -24.90 7.32
C ALA A 31 3.45 -24.13 8.34
N ALA A 32 4.59 -23.59 7.88
CA ALA A 32 5.44 -22.75 8.72
C ALA A 32 4.75 -21.42 9.09
N ALA A 33 4.11 -20.76 8.11
CA ALA A 33 3.34 -19.54 8.33
C ALA A 33 2.19 -19.75 9.32
N PHE A 34 1.51 -20.90 9.24
CA PHE A 34 0.46 -21.25 10.19
C PHE A 34 1.02 -21.44 11.61
N ALA A 35 2.11 -22.18 11.78
CA ALA A 35 2.77 -22.36 13.07
C ALA A 35 3.29 -21.03 13.66
N ASP A 36 3.81 -20.13 12.84
CA ASP A 36 4.19 -18.78 13.25
C ASP A 36 2.98 -17.97 13.71
N PHE A 37 1.86 -18.05 13.00
CA PHE A 37 0.63 -17.38 13.40
C PHE A 37 0.09 -17.92 14.72
N GLU A 38 0.09 -19.24 14.94
CA GLU A 38 -0.30 -19.85 16.23
C GLU A 38 0.55 -19.34 17.40
N ARG A 39 1.85 -19.13 17.16
CA ARG A 39 2.80 -18.64 18.16
C ARG A 39 2.68 -17.14 18.44
N LEU A 40 2.49 -16.33 17.39
CA LEU A 40 2.50 -14.86 17.46
C LEU A 40 1.12 -14.29 17.80
N GLY A 41 0.06 -14.85 17.22
CA GLY A 41 -1.28 -14.26 17.23
C GLY A 41 -1.37 -12.95 16.44
N PHE A 42 -2.49 -12.24 16.58
CA PHE A 42 -2.61 -10.91 15.98
C PHE A 42 -1.96 -9.84 16.85
N PRO A 43 -1.28 -8.86 16.24
CA PRO A 43 -0.64 -7.82 17.02
C PRO A 43 -1.62 -6.97 17.82
N THR A 44 -1.17 -6.53 18.99
CA THR A 44 -1.96 -5.67 19.88
C THR A 44 -1.19 -4.39 20.22
N ARG A 45 -1.86 -3.43 20.87
CA ARG A 45 -1.23 -2.18 21.35
C ARG A 45 -0.10 -2.37 22.37
N LYS A 46 0.16 -3.60 22.83
CA LYS A 46 1.30 -3.93 23.69
C LYS A 46 2.63 -3.95 22.92
N GLU A 47 2.58 -4.19 21.62
CA GLU A 47 3.74 -4.11 20.75
C GLU A 47 3.97 -2.66 20.31
N GLU A 48 5.20 -2.17 20.43
CA GLU A 48 5.53 -0.77 20.12
C GLU A 48 5.18 -0.42 18.66
N LYS A 49 5.40 -1.34 17.72
CA LYS A 49 5.03 -1.18 16.30
C LYS A 49 3.51 -1.08 16.05
N TYR A 50 2.65 -1.45 17.01
CA TYR A 50 1.18 -1.40 16.88
C TYR A 50 0.50 -0.57 17.98
N LYS A 51 1.27 0.27 18.70
CA LYS A 51 0.83 1.08 19.83
C LYS A 51 -0.44 1.90 19.58
N TYR A 52 -0.64 2.39 18.35
CA TYR A 52 -1.77 3.24 17.98
C TYR A 52 -2.94 2.47 17.36
N THR A 53 -2.74 1.22 16.94
CA THR A 53 -3.70 0.42 16.18
C THR A 53 -3.75 -1.01 16.71
N ASP A 54 -4.87 -1.39 17.32
CA ASP A 54 -5.07 -2.74 17.84
C ASP A 54 -5.56 -3.66 16.71
N ILE A 55 -4.67 -4.48 16.16
CA ILE A 55 -4.97 -5.25 14.95
C ILE A 55 -5.98 -6.36 15.24
N SER A 56 -5.83 -7.05 16.37
CA SER A 56 -6.71 -8.14 16.79
C SER A 56 -8.20 -7.80 16.70
N LYS A 57 -8.59 -6.57 17.05
CA LYS A 57 -10.00 -6.11 17.02
C LYS A 57 -10.63 -6.14 15.64
N PHE A 58 -9.85 -5.95 14.59
CA PHE A 58 -10.39 -5.95 13.23
C PHE A 58 -10.69 -7.36 12.73
N PHE A 59 -10.14 -8.38 13.38
CA PHE A 59 -10.39 -9.79 13.08
C PHE A 59 -11.49 -10.41 13.97
N GLU A 60 -12.02 -9.67 14.96
CA GLU A 60 -13.13 -10.11 15.83
C GLU A 60 -14.46 -10.39 15.09
N PRO A 61 -14.90 -9.56 14.11
CA PRO A 61 -16.15 -9.82 13.42
C PRO A 61 -16.15 -11.13 12.63
N ASP A 62 -17.33 -11.72 12.47
CA ASP A 62 -17.52 -12.91 11.64
C ASP A 62 -17.49 -12.50 10.15
N TYR A 63 -16.43 -12.91 9.46
CA TYR A 63 -16.19 -12.63 8.05
C TYR A 63 -16.33 -13.90 7.22
N GLY A 64 -17.03 -13.80 6.09
CA GLY A 64 -16.96 -14.81 5.04
C GLY A 64 -15.60 -14.81 4.34
N LEU A 65 -15.12 -16.00 3.95
CA LEU A 65 -13.93 -16.20 3.12
C LEU A 65 -14.29 -17.03 1.86
N ASN A 66 -13.67 -16.71 0.72
CA ASN A 66 -13.83 -17.49 -0.52
C ASN A 66 -12.88 -18.69 -0.64
N LEU A 67 -12.83 -19.57 0.36
CA LEU A 67 -11.85 -20.66 0.38
C LEU A 67 -12.03 -21.68 -0.74
N ASN A 68 -13.26 -21.87 -1.21
CA ASN A 68 -13.59 -22.78 -2.32
C ASN A 68 -13.51 -22.11 -3.70
N ARG A 69 -13.03 -20.85 -3.78
CA ARG A 69 -12.85 -20.08 -5.02
C ARG A 69 -14.12 -20.05 -5.90
N LEU A 70 -15.25 -19.80 -5.25
CA LEU A 70 -16.53 -19.57 -5.93
C LEU A 70 -16.44 -18.31 -6.79
N GLU A 71 -17.06 -18.35 -7.96
CA GLU A 71 -17.10 -17.21 -8.86
C GLU A 71 -18.02 -16.12 -8.33
N ILE A 72 -17.49 -14.90 -8.23
CA ILE A 72 -18.27 -13.73 -7.81
C ILE A 72 -18.70 -12.99 -9.09
N PRO A 73 -20.00 -12.87 -9.37
CA PRO A 73 -20.49 -12.32 -10.64
C PRO A 73 -20.30 -10.80 -10.72
N VAL A 74 -19.10 -10.36 -11.12
CA VAL A 74 -18.69 -8.96 -11.32
C VAL A 74 -18.29 -8.73 -12.77
N ASN A 75 -18.82 -7.65 -13.36
CA ASN A 75 -18.16 -7.00 -14.48
C ASN A 75 -17.31 -5.84 -13.95
N PRO A 76 -15.99 -5.99 -13.83
CA PRO A 76 -15.16 -4.96 -13.20
C PRO A 76 -15.11 -3.66 -14.01
N TYR A 77 -15.41 -3.71 -15.31
CA TYR A 77 -15.43 -2.54 -16.20
C TYR A 77 -16.67 -1.67 -16.02
N GLU A 78 -17.80 -2.23 -15.55
CA GLU A 78 -18.98 -1.43 -15.19
C GLU A 78 -18.79 -0.69 -13.86
N VAL A 79 -17.88 -1.20 -13.04
CA VAL A 79 -17.59 -0.74 -11.69
C VAL A 79 -16.50 0.32 -11.72
N PHE A 80 -15.48 0.11 -12.54
CA PHE A 80 -14.38 1.04 -12.68
C PHE A 80 -14.84 2.31 -13.39
N LYS A 81 -15.09 3.35 -12.61
CA LYS A 81 -15.44 4.70 -13.09
C LYS A 81 -14.31 5.71 -12.93
N CYS A 82 -13.19 5.28 -12.34
CA CYS A 82 -12.01 6.13 -12.15
C CYS A 82 -11.12 6.10 -13.39
N ASP A 83 -11.68 6.47 -14.54
CA ASP A 83 -10.85 6.68 -15.72
C ASP A 83 -9.90 7.85 -15.46
N VAL A 84 -8.62 7.65 -15.79
CA VAL A 84 -7.59 8.68 -15.71
C VAL A 84 -7.46 9.24 -17.13
N PRO A 85 -8.06 10.40 -17.42
CA PRO A 85 -8.03 10.96 -18.77
C PRO A 85 -6.59 11.07 -19.25
N ASN A 86 -6.33 10.67 -20.50
CA ASN A 86 -5.02 10.71 -21.14
C ASN A 86 -3.95 9.79 -20.55
N MET A 87 -4.29 8.81 -19.70
CA MET A 87 -3.36 7.77 -19.24
C MET A 87 -3.63 6.45 -19.97
N SER A 88 -2.75 6.09 -20.90
CA SER A 88 -2.80 4.78 -21.57
C SER A 88 -2.18 3.73 -20.63
N THR A 89 -3.00 2.93 -19.94
CA THR A 89 -2.55 1.88 -19.01
C THR A 89 -2.81 0.48 -19.53
N ALA A 90 -1.98 -0.48 -19.12
CA ALA A 90 -2.32 -1.90 -19.21
C ALA A 90 -3.17 -2.24 -17.98
N LEU A 91 -4.50 -2.20 -18.16
CA LEU A 91 -5.48 -2.32 -17.08
C LEU A 91 -5.81 -3.78 -16.78
N TYR A 92 -5.69 -4.14 -15.50
CA TYR A 92 -6.00 -5.46 -14.95
C TYR A 92 -6.84 -5.32 -13.68
N PHE A 93 -7.50 -6.41 -13.30
CA PHE A 93 -8.41 -6.42 -12.16
C PHE A 93 -8.14 -7.59 -11.22
N VAL A 94 -8.33 -7.33 -9.93
CA VAL A 94 -8.50 -8.35 -8.89
C VAL A 94 -9.87 -8.15 -8.29
N VAL A 95 -10.64 -9.23 -8.20
CA VAL A 95 -11.91 -9.22 -7.47
C VAL A 95 -11.66 -9.93 -6.15
N ASN A 96 -11.78 -9.18 -5.06
CA ASN A 96 -11.43 -9.59 -3.70
C ASN A 96 -9.94 -9.96 -3.57
N ASP A 97 -9.61 -11.24 -3.68
CA ASP A 97 -8.25 -11.79 -3.58
C ASP A 97 -7.87 -12.69 -4.78
N ALA A 98 -8.71 -12.74 -5.83
CA ALA A 98 -8.48 -13.55 -7.02
C ALA A 98 -8.26 -12.66 -8.26
N PHE A 99 -7.28 -13.04 -9.08
CA PHE A 99 -7.01 -12.34 -10.34
C PHE A 99 -8.16 -12.54 -11.34
N TYR A 100 -8.60 -11.48 -12.00
CA TYR A 100 -9.70 -11.54 -12.96
C TYR A 100 -9.18 -11.81 -14.39
N GLY A 101 -9.10 -13.08 -14.77
CA GLY A 101 -8.56 -13.50 -16.07
C GLY A 101 -9.48 -13.37 -17.30
N ARG A 102 -10.76 -13.01 -17.13
CA ARG A 102 -11.78 -13.09 -18.21
C ARG A 102 -11.72 -11.96 -19.24
N ALA A 103 -11.10 -10.84 -18.91
CA ALA A 103 -11.01 -9.68 -19.78
C ALA A 103 -9.66 -8.97 -19.56
N LEU A 104 -8.65 -9.50 -20.24
CA LEU A 104 -7.30 -8.95 -20.26
C LEU A 104 -7.21 -7.72 -21.18
N PRO A 105 -6.28 -6.78 -20.92
CA PRO A 105 -6.10 -5.62 -21.78
C PRO A 105 -5.72 -6.04 -23.19
N LYS A 106 -6.22 -5.30 -24.19
CA LYS A 106 -5.90 -5.54 -25.61
C LYS A 106 -4.45 -5.19 -25.96
N SER A 107 -3.78 -4.39 -25.13
CA SER A 107 -2.37 -4.04 -25.33
C SER A 107 -1.46 -5.15 -24.83
N HIS A 108 -0.51 -5.56 -25.66
CA HIS A 108 0.53 -6.50 -25.27
C HIS A 108 1.60 -5.81 -24.42
N LEU A 109 2.01 -6.46 -23.35
CA LEU A 109 3.23 -6.09 -22.62
C LEU A 109 4.46 -6.47 -23.46
N PRO A 110 5.63 -5.85 -23.20
CA PRO A 110 6.88 -6.22 -23.88
C PRO A 110 7.19 -7.71 -23.73
N GLU A 111 7.98 -8.26 -24.66
CA GLU A 111 8.35 -9.67 -24.66
C GLU A 111 9.02 -10.08 -23.33
N GLY A 112 8.58 -11.22 -22.78
CA GLY A 112 9.08 -11.76 -21.52
C GLY A 112 8.49 -11.14 -20.25
N VAL A 113 7.78 -10.00 -20.34
CA VAL A 113 7.09 -9.41 -19.19
C VAL A 113 5.86 -10.24 -18.85
N ILE A 114 5.70 -10.57 -17.57
CA ILE A 114 4.57 -11.37 -17.07
C ILE A 114 3.79 -10.53 -16.08
N PHE A 115 2.50 -10.30 -16.37
CA PHE A 115 1.56 -9.73 -15.41
C PHE A 115 0.29 -10.58 -15.37
N GLY A 116 -0.05 -11.13 -14.21
CA GLY A 116 -1.21 -12.01 -14.10
C GLY A 116 -1.41 -12.65 -12.73
N SER A 117 -2.25 -13.69 -12.70
CA SER A 117 -2.46 -14.55 -11.53
C SER A 117 -1.14 -15.14 -11.05
N LEU A 118 -0.79 -14.88 -9.78
CA LEU A 118 0.37 -15.47 -9.14
C LEU A 118 0.26 -17.00 -9.11
N LYS A 119 -0.94 -17.55 -8.89
CA LYS A 119 -1.19 -18.98 -8.94
C LYS A 119 -0.87 -19.55 -10.32
N GLU A 120 -1.46 -19.01 -11.39
CA GLU A 120 -1.22 -19.52 -12.75
C GLU A 120 0.25 -19.41 -13.18
N VAL A 121 0.94 -18.34 -12.79
CA VAL A 121 2.37 -18.20 -13.08
C VAL A 121 3.20 -19.20 -12.28
N ALA A 122 2.83 -19.49 -11.03
CA ALA A 122 3.49 -20.52 -10.23
C ALA A 122 3.30 -21.93 -10.80
N GLU A 123 2.19 -22.21 -11.50
CA GLU A 123 1.99 -23.49 -12.21
C GLU A 123 2.86 -23.58 -13.46
N LYS A 124 2.99 -22.49 -14.23
CA LYS A 124 3.73 -22.45 -15.51
C LYS A 124 5.24 -22.27 -15.34
N HIS A 125 5.64 -21.51 -14.31
CA HIS A 125 7.03 -21.12 -14.03
C HIS A 125 7.36 -21.29 -12.53
N PRO A 126 7.29 -22.53 -12.00
CA PRO A 126 7.45 -22.78 -10.56
C PRO A 126 8.80 -22.33 -10.02
N ASP A 127 9.89 -22.53 -10.77
CA ASP A 127 11.24 -22.16 -10.34
C ASP A 127 11.41 -20.64 -10.18
N LEU A 128 10.79 -19.86 -11.06
CA LEU A 128 10.79 -18.40 -10.99
C LEU A 128 10.09 -17.95 -9.70
N VAL A 129 8.87 -18.42 -9.44
CA VAL A 129 8.11 -18.00 -8.27
C VAL A 129 8.77 -18.48 -6.98
N LYS A 130 9.29 -19.71 -6.94
CA LYS A 130 9.97 -20.29 -5.77
C LYS A 130 11.19 -19.49 -5.34
N LYS A 131 11.88 -18.83 -6.28
CA LYS A 131 13.04 -17.97 -5.99
C LYS A 131 12.66 -16.76 -5.15
N TYR A 132 11.46 -16.21 -5.30
CA TYR A 132 11.08 -14.90 -4.77
C TYR A 132 9.92 -14.90 -3.78
N TYR A 133 8.97 -15.84 -3.89
CA TYR A 133 7.79 -15.87 -3.03
C TYR A 133 8.13 -16.20 -1.58
N GLY A 134 7.67 -15.36 -0.65
CA GLY A 134 7.87 -15.53 0.80
C GLY A 134 9.34 -15.41 1.21
N LYS A 135 10.12 -14.57 0.53
CA LYS A 135 11.56 -14.37 0.84
C LYS A 135 11.85 -13.06 1.56
N LEU A 136 10.98 -12.05 1.42
CA LEU A 136 11.10 -10.80 2.15
C LEU A 136 10.08 -10.72 3.29
N ALA A 137 8.90 -11.29 3.08
CA ALA A 137 7.82 -11.32 4.05
C ALA A 137 8.05 -12.44 5.09
N ASP A 138 8.96 -12.21 6.04
CA ASP A 138 9.24 -13.17 7.11
C ASP A 138 8.03 -13.33 8.05
N THR A 139 7.45 -14.52 8.08
CA THR A 139 6.28 -14.84 8.89
C THR A 139 6.59 -14.90 10.37
N ALA A 140 7.84 -15.13 10.75
CA ALA A 140 8.24 -15.26 12.14
C ALA A 140 8.25 -13.92 12.89
N GLU A 141 8.26 -12.80 12.16
CA GLU A 141 8.31 -11.43 12.70
C GLU A 141 6.94 -10.74 12.79
N ASP A 142 5.94 -11.19 12.03
CA ASP A 142 4.63 -10.52 11.97
C ASP A 142 3.45 -11.49 11.77
N GLY A 143 2.54 -11.50 12.76
CA GLY A 143 1.38 -12.38 12.76
C GLY A 143 0.38 -12.11 11.64
N VAL A 144 0.27 -10.88 11.11
CA VAL A 144 -0.62 -10.60 9.97
C VAL A 144 -0.02 -11.17 8.69
N THR A 145 1.30 -11.05 8.51
CA THR A 145 2.01 -11.66 7.37
C THR A 145 1.93 -13.19 7.42
N ALA A 146 2.08 -13.78 8.60
CA ALA A 146 1.90 -15.21 8.84
C ALA A 146 0.48 -15.66 8.48
N PHE A 147 -0.54 -14.96 8.99
CA PHE A 147 -1.95 -15.20 8.67
C PHE A 147 -2.24 -15.10 7.16
N ASN A 148 -1.83 -14.01 6.51
CA ASN A 148 -2.04 -13.81 5.08
C ASN A 148 -1.39 -14.94 4.26
N THR A 149 -0.15 -15.32 4.60
CA THR A 149 0.57 -16.41 3.92
C THR A 149 -0.09 -17.77 4.15
N ALA A 150 -0.70 -18.00 5.32
CA ALA A 150 -1.45 -19.21 5.59
C ALA A 150 -2.69 -19.33 4.68
N PHE A 151 -3.45 -18.25 4.50
CA PHE A 151 -4.74 -18.27 3.78
C PHE A 151 -4.67 -17.89 2.30
N ALA A 152 -3.56 -17.34 1.79
CA ALA A 152 -3.43 -16.94 0.39
C ALA A 152 -3.48 -18.15 -0.56
N GLN A 153 -4.35 -18.12 -1.58
CA GLN A 153 -4.45 -19.17 -2.61
C GLN A 153 -4.16 -18.66 -4.03
N ASP A 154 -4.21 -17.34 -4.23
CA ASP A 154 -3.88 -16.65 -5.47
C ASP A 154 -3.36 -15.23 -5.14
N GLY A 155 -2.98 -14.48 -6.16
CA GLY A 155 -2.51 -13.11 -6.04
C GLY A 155 -2.14 -12.53 -7.40
N VAL A 156 -1.30 -11.51 -7.39
CA VAL A 156 -0.77 -10.86 -8.59
C VAL A 156 0.73 -11.04 -8.65
N LEU A 157 1.24 -11.41 -9.82
CA LEU A 157 2.66 -11.37 -10.13
C LEU A 157 2.92 -10.33 -11.22
N PHE A 158 3.94 -9.50 -11.01
CA PHE A 158 4.51 -8.63 -12.02
C PHE A 158 6.02 -8.91 -12.16
N TYR A 159 6.42 -9.56 -13.24
CA TYR A 159 7.80 -9.87 -13.55
C TYR A 159 8.27 -9.09 -14.78
N VAL A 160 9.40 -8.41 -14.65
CA VAL A 160 10.06 -7.66 -15.74
C VAL A 160 11.47 -8.22 -15.95
N PRO A 161 11.78 -8.78 -17.14
CA PRO A 161 13.10 -9.36 -17.42
C PRO A 161 14.22 -8.33 -17.44
N LYS A 162 15.46 -8.86 -17.43
CA LYS A 162 16.68 -8.07 -17.49
C LYS A 162 16.66 -7.10 -18.67
N ASN A 163 17.00 -5.84 -18.41
CA ASN A 163 17.11 -4.74 -19.39
C ASN A 163 15.81 -4.42 -20.17
N VAL A 164 14.64 -4.85 -19.69
CA VAL A 164 13.35 -4.54 -20.33
C VAL A 164 12.75 -3.28 -19.73
N VAL A 165 12.33 -2.36 -20.60
CA VAL A 165 11.60 -1.14 -20.22
C VAL A 165 10.12 -1.31 -20.56
N VAL A 166 9.26 -1.26 -19.54
CA VAL A 166 7.81 -1.26 -19.69
C VAL A 166 7.32 0.19 -19.80
N GLU A 167 7.25 0.71 -21.03
CA GLU A 167 6.86 2.09 -21.29
C GLU A 167 5.44 2.41 -20.81
N LYS A 168 4.52 1.46 -21.01
CA LYS A 168 3.11 1.61 -20.66
C LYS A 168 2.89 1.22 -19.20
N PRO A 169 2.44 2.13 -18.31
CA PRO A 169 2.21 1.79 -16.92
C PRO A 169 1.21 0.65 -16.78
N VAL A 170 1.49 -0.28 -15.87
CA VAL A 170 0.55 -1.32 -15.49
C VAL A 170 -0.38 -0.75 -14.43
N GLN A 171 -1.68 -0.95 -14.59
CA GLN A 171 -2.69 -0.54 -13.63
C GLN A 171 -3.46 -1.75 -13.13
N LEU A 172 -3.46 -1.96 -11.83
CA LEU A 172 -4.25 -2.97 -11.15
C LEU A 172 -5.37 -2.30 -10.37
N VAL A 173 -6.60 -2.72 -10.62
CA VAL A 173 -7.77 -2.26 -9.88
C VAL A 173 -8.26 -3.41 -9.02
N ASN A 174 -8.13 -3.21 -7.71
CA ASN A 174 -8.60 -4.12 -6.69
C ASN A 174 -10.05 -3.75 -6.31
N ILE A 175 -10.97 -4.67 -6.53
CA ILE A 175 -12.40 -4.47 -6.29
C ILE A 175 -12.82 -5.34 -5.11
N LEU A 176 -13.27 -4.70 -4.03
CA LEU A 176 -13.95 -5.39 -2.93
C LEU A 176 -15.43 -5.52 -3.22
N ARG A 177 -15.94 -6.76 -3.20
CA ARG A 177 -17.35 -7.09 -3.38
C ARG A 177 -17.79 -8.24 -2.47
N GLY A 178 -18.97 -8.12 -1.90
CA GLY A 178 -19.55 -9.14 -1.04
C GLY A 178 -20.95 -8.78 -0.59
N ASP A 179 -21.81 -9.79 -0.49
CA ASP A 179 -23.18 -9.63 0.03
C ASP A 179 -23.24 -9.71 1.57
N VAL A 180 -22.14 -10.13 2.20
CA VAL A 180 -21.95 -10.25 3.64
C VAL A 180 -20.60 -9.65 4.04
N ASN A 181 -20.36 -9.47 5.34
CA ASN A 181 -19.03 -9.09 5.83
C ASN A 181 -17.99 -10.06 5.24
N PHE A 182 -16.97 -9.53 4.58
CA PHE A 182 -16.06 -10.35 3.80
C PHE A 182 -14.59 -10.05 4.11
N MET A 183 -13.78 -11.09 4.25
CA MET A 183 -12.34 -10.96 4.41
C MET A 183 -11.62 -11.47 3.17
N VAL A 184 -10.59 -10.73 2.76
CA VAL A 184 -9.79 -11.02 1.58
C VAL A 184 -8.30 -10.99 1.93
N ASN A 185 -7.54 -11.96 1.42
CA ASN A 185 -6.10 -12.08 1.66
C ASN A 185 -5.34 -11.90 0.35
N ARG A 186 -4.91 -10.67 0.08
CA ARG A 186 -4.23 -10.32 -1.17
C ARG A 186 -2.75 -10.59 -1.08
N ARG A 187 -2.20 -11.03 -2.21
CA ARG A 187 -0.77 -11.22 -2.39
C ARG A 187 -0.31 -10.53 -3.67
N VAL A 188 0.77 -9.77 -3.59
CA VAL A 188 1.38 -9.11 -4.75
C VAL A 188 2.88 -9.40 -4.73
N LEU A 189 3.40 -9.93 -5.82
CA LEU A 189 4.82 -10.22 -6.00
C LEU A 189 5.32 -9.45 -7.23
N VAL A 190 6.21 -8.49 -7.01
CA VAL A 190 6.83 -7.68 -8.06
C VAL A 190 8.32 -7.99 -8.14
N ILE A 191 8.79 -8.31 -9.34
CA ILE A 191 10.18 -8.69 -9.61
C ILE A 191 10.66 -7.90 -10.82
N LEU A 192 11.60 -7.00 -10.58
CA LEU A 192 12.38 -6.34 -11.62
C LEU A 192 13.79 -6.94 -11.60
N GLU A 193 14.17 -7.61 -12.68
CA GLU A 193 15.56 -8.07 -12.85
C GLU A 193 16.48 -6.87 -13.16
N GLU A 194 17.79 -7.13 -13.29
CA GLU A 194 18.80 -6.11 -13.55
C GLU A 194 18.43 -5.20 -14.74
N GLY A 195 18.54 -3.88 -14.58
CA GLY A 195 18.28 -2.88 -15.61
C GLY A 195 16.81 -2.78 -16.06
N ALA A 196 15.88 -3.52 -15.43
CA ALA A 196 14.47 -3.47 -15.75
C ALA A 196 13.83 -2.16 -15.28
N GLN A 197 12.87 -1.65 -16.05
CA GLN A 197 12.16 -0.41 -15.71
C GLN A 197 10.65 -0.58 -15.85
N ALA A 198 9.89 -0.18 -14.85
CA ALA A 198 8.44 -0.24 -14.90
C ALA A 198 7.76 0.77 -13.96
N ARG A 199 6.49 1.06 -14.26
CA ARG A 199 5.59 1.80 -13.38
C ARG A 199 4.35 0.98 -13.11
N PHE A 200 3.96 0.90 -11.85
CA PHE A 200 2.82 0.11 -11.40
C PHE A 200 1.89 0.92 -10.50
N LEU A 201 0.63 1.03 -10.89
CA LEU A 201 -0.43 1.72 -10.15
C LEU A 201 -1.43 0.69 -9.64
N ALA A 202 -1.58 0.56 -8.32
CA ALA A 202 -2.61 -0.23 -7.68
C ALA A 202 -3.68 0.69 -7.06
N CYS A 203 -4.94 0.48 -7.42
CA CYS A 203 -6.08 1.24 -6.90
C CYS A 203 -7.04 0.33 -6.15
N ASP A 204 -7.37 0.67 -4.91
CA ASP A 204 -8.39 -0.01 -4.12
C ASP A 204 -9.73 0.70 -4.20
N HIS A 205 -10.77 -0.05 -4.58
CA HIS A 205 -12.15 0.38 -4.59
C HIS A 205 -13.06 -0.61 -3.86
N ALA A 206 -14.03 -0.09 -3.11
CA ALA A 206 -15.10 -0.88 -2.51
C ALA A 206 -16.42 -0.63 -3.23
N MET A 207 -17.09 -1.71 -3.67
CA MET A 207 -18.39 -1.60 -4.35
C MET A 207 -19.56 -1.49 -3.39
N ASP A 208 -19.49 -2.25 -2.30
CA ASP A 208 -20.62 -2.47 -1.41
C ASP A 208 -20.36 -1.85 -0.03
N GLY A 209 -21.44 -1.51 0.66
CA GLY A 209 -21.38 -0.94 2.01
C GLY A 209 -21.23 -1.96 3.14
N VAL A 210 -20.90 -3.23 2.83
CA VAL A 210 -20.63 -4.26 3.87
C VAL A 210 -19.28 -3.99 4.54
N ASN A 211 -19.01 -4.66 5.66
CA ASN A 211 -17.69 -4.55 6.29
C ASN A 211 -16.71 -5.45 5.54
N PHE A 212 -15.61 -4.86 5.10
CA PHE A 212 -14.51 -5.60 4.48
C PHE A 212 -13.29 -5.56 5.37
N LEU A 213 -12.62 -6.70 5.49
CA LEU A 213 -11.25 -6.78 6.00
C LEU A 213 -10.33 -7.23 4.88
N ALA A 214 -9.46 -6.34 4.41
CA ALA A 214 -8.47 -6.65 3.39
C ALA A 214 -7.09 -6.75 4.05
N THR A 215 -6.53 -7.95 4.09
CA THR A 215 -5.10 -8.11 4.36
C THR A 215 -4.34 -8.14 3.05
N GLN A 216 -3.15 -7.56 3.02
CA GLN A 216 -2.32 -7.50 1.84
C GLN A 216 -0.86 -7.71 2.21
N VAL A 217 -0.18 -8.60 1.49
CA VAL A 217 1.29 -8.72 1.55
C VAL A 217 1.87 -8.46 0.16
N ILE A 218 2.78 -7.50 0.10
CA ILE A 218 3.49 -7.11 -1.12
C ILE A 218 4.99 -7.41 -0.94
N GLU A 219 5.59 -8.12 -1.89
CA GLU A 219 7.04 -8.30 -1.97
C GLU A 219 7.55 -7.68 -3.28
N ILE A 220 8.50 -6.76 -3.18
CA ILE A 220 9.10 -6.06 -4.32
C ILE A 220 10.61 -6.32 -4.34
N PHE A 221 11.09 -6.91 -5.43
CA PHE A 221 12.51 -7.10 -5.70
C PHE A 221 12.91 -6.13 -6.83
N ALA A 222 13.78 -5.18 -6.52
CA ALA A 222 14.39 -4.30 -7.50
C ALA A 222 15.84 -4.71 -7.70
N GLY A 223 16.12 -5.32 -8.85
CA GLY A 223 17.45 -5.76 -9.26
C GLY A 223 18.41 -4.59 -9.50
N GLU A 224 19.67 -4.93 -9.78
CA GLU A 224 20.71 -3.92 -9.99
C GLU A 224 20.35 -2.99 -11.16
N ASN A 225 20.56 -1.68 -11.02
CA ASN A 225 20.20 -0.68 -12.04
C ASN A 225 18.69 -0.63 -12.40
N ALA A 226 17.80 -1.28 -11.63
CA ALA A 226 16.36 -1.25 -11.91
C ALA A 226 15.74 0.10 -11.54
N ILE A 227 14.73 0.54 -12.31
CA ILE A 227 13.95 1.75 -12.01
C ILE A 227 12.48 1.37 -11.84
N PHE A 228 11.94 1.64 -10.65
CA PHE A 228 10.58 1.23 -10.35
C PHE A 228 9.79 2.32 -9.63
N ASP A 229 8.63 2.67 -10.18
CA ASP A 229 7.66 3.51 -9.49
C ASP A 229 6.42 2.69 -9.13
N PHE A 230 6.10 2.61 -7.84
CA PHE A 230 4.89 1.97 -7.33
C PHE A 230 3.98 3.00 -6.68
N TYR A 231 2.74 3.05 -7.14
CA TYR A 231 1.71 3.96 -6.65
C TYR A 231 0.56 3.15 -6.07
N GLU A 232 0.21 3.38 -4.80
CA GLU A 232 -1.00 2.82 -4.18
C GLU A 232 -2.00 3.94 -3.92
N LEU A 233 -3.21 3.79 -4.45
CA LEU A 233 -4.32 4.71 -4.23
C LEU A 233 -5.46 3.99 -3.50
N GLU A 234 -5.82 4.48 -2.32
CA GLU A 234 -6.96 4.00 -1.56
C GLU A 234 -8.16 4.94 -1.69
N GLU A 235 -9.22 4.40 -2.30
CA GLU A 235 -10.54 5.01 -2.36
C GLU A 235 -11.60 3.94 -2.11
N THR A 236 -11.65 3.47 -0.86
CA THR A 236 -12.55 2.40 -0.41
C THR A 236 -13.81 2.99 0.23
N HIS A 237 -14.24 2.47 1.38
CA HIS A 237 -15.42 2.91 2.11
C HIS A 237 -15.11 3.03 3.61
N THR A 238 -15.93 3.77 4.36
CA THR A 238 -15.73 3.94 5.81
C THR A 238 -15.92 2.66 6.63
N SER A 239 -16.48 1.60 6.02
CA SER A 239 -16.61 0.25 6.60
C SER A 239 -15.46 -0.69 6.25
N THR A 240 -14.47 -0.22 5.48
CA THR A 240 -13.31 -1.02 5.06
C THR A 240 -12.19 -0.88 6.07
N VAL A 241 -11.66 -2.03 6.49
CA VAL A 241 -10.37 -2.13 7.17
C VAL A 241 -9.36 -2.69 6.18
N ARG A 242 -8.22 -2.01 6.01
CA ARG A 242 -7.09 -2.51 5.24
C ARG A 242 -5.85 -2.62 6.10
N ILE A 243 -5.19 -3.78 6.05
CA ILE A 243 -3.90 -4.02 6.69
C ILE A 243 -2.93 -4.47 5.60
N SER A 244 -1.99 -3.61 5.23
CA SER A 244 -1.05 -3.83 4.14
C SER A 244 0.38 -3.89 4.68
N ASN A 245 1.08 -5.00 4.42
CA ASN A 245 2.50 -5.17 4.72
C ASN A 245 3.30 -5.27 3.41
N MET A 246 4.16 -4.29 3.16
CA MET A 246 5.02 -4.22 1.98
C MET A 246 6.48 -4.41 2.38
N TYR A 247 7.17 -5.29 1.66
CA TYR A 247 8.57 -5.59 1.85
C TYR A 247 9.31 -5.37 0.54
N VAL A 248 10.37 -4.57 0.56
CA VAL A 248 11.11 -4.15 -0.62
C VAL A 248 12.59 -4.41 -0.42
N ARG A 249 13.22 -5.03 -1.42
CA ARG A 249 14.66 -5.24 -1.46
C ARG A 249 15.23 -4.54 -2.70
N GLN A 250 16.21 -3.67 -2.47
CA GLN A 250 16.86 -2.88 -3.51
C GLN A 250 18.33 -3.25 -3.66
N GLU A 251 18.70 -3.75 -4.83
CA GLU A 251 20.09 -4.04 -5.21
C GLU A 251 20.80 -2.77 -5.71
N ALA A 252 22.08 -2.88 -6.10
CA ALA A 252 22.94 -1.72 -6.34
C ALA A 252 22.45 -0.84 -7.49
N ASN A 253 22.66 0.47 -7.39
CA ASN A 253 22.24 1.48 -8.39
C ASN A 253 20.74 1.47 -8.75
N SER A 254 19.89 0.80 -7.96
CA SER A 254 18.44 0.80 -8.20
C SER A 254 17.81 2.14 -7.77
N ASN A 255 16.74 2.54 -8.44
CA ASN A 255 15.99 3.75 -8.14
C ASN A 255 14.51 3.40 -7.96
N VAL A 256 14.02 3.46 -6.73
CA VAL A 256 12.64 3.11 -6.39
C VAL A 256 11.89 4.31 -5.83
N LEU A 257 10.69 4.57 -6.38
CA LEU A 257 9.69 5.46 -5.82
C LEU A 257 8.50 4.63 -5.33
N LEU A 258 8.17 4.75 -4.05
CA LEU A 258 6.95 4.20 -3.45
C LEU A 258 6.07 5.37 -3.04
N ASN A 259 4.84 5.45 -3.54
CA ASN A 259 3.91 6.53 -3.22
C ASN A 259 2.53 5.99 -2.82
N GLY A 260 2.21 6.09 -1.52
CA GLY A 260 0.95 5.62 -0.95
C GLY A 260 -0.01 6.76 -0.62
N MET A 261 -1.21 6.75 -1.21
CA MET A 261 -2.20 7.81 -1.07
C MET A 261 -3.51 7.26 -0.51
N THR A 262 -3.90 7.69 0.68
CA THR A 262 -5.20 7.36 1.27
C THR A 262 -6.15 8.55 1.19
N LEU A 263 -7.10 8.47 0.26
CA LEU A 263 -8.11 9.51 0.05
C LEU A 263 -9.42 9.20 0.77
N HIS A 264 -9.86 7.94 0.79
CA HIS A 264 -11.06 7.52 1.50
C HIS A 264 -10.93 6.08 2.00
N ASN A 265 -11.16 5.88 3.29
CA ASN A 265 -11.02 4.59 3.98
C ASN A 265 -11.94 4.50 5.21
N GLY A 266 -11.93 3.36 5.91
CA GLY A 266 -12.39 3.26 7.30
C GLY A 266 -11.20 3.30 8.24
N THR A 267 -10.48 2.18 8.30
CA THR A 267 -9.22 2.06 9.04
C THR A 267 -8.15 1.45 8.15
N THR A 268 -7.01 2.13 8.03
CA THR A 268 -5.88 1.66 7.22
C THR A 268 -4.64 1.57 8.08
N ARG A 269 -4.00 0.39 8.06
CA ARG A 269 -2.67 0.16 8.62
C ARG A 269 -1.74 -0.25 7.47
N ASN A 270 -0.73 0.57 7.19
CA ASN A 270 0.31 0.22 6.23
C ASN A 270 1.64 0.04 6.98
N THR A 271 2.33 -1.05 6.69
CA THR A 271 3.70 -1.32 7.10
C THR A 271 4.56 -1.40 5.85
N THR A 272 5.62 -0.60 5.75
CA THR A 272 6.55 -0.62 4.61
C THR A 272 7.97 -0.81 5.11
N ARG A 273 8.58 -1.95 4.77
CA ARG A 273 9.98 -2.24 5.08
C ARG A 273 10.79 -2.26 3.79
N VAL A 274 11.81 -1.40 3.71
CA VAL A 274 12.72 -1.33 2.59
C VAL A 274 14.13 -1.64 3.09
N THR A 275 14.80 -2.61 2.48
CA THR A 275 16.22 -2.91 2.73
C THR A 275 17.03 -2.57 1.49
N LEU A 276 17.98 -1.63 1.66
CA LEU A 276 18.95 -1.26 0.64
C LEU A 276 20.17 -2.17 0.81
N VAL A 277 20.33 -3.13 -0.08
CA VAL A 277 21.32 -4.21 0.04
C VAL A 277 22.46 -4.11 -0.98
N GLY A 278 22.34 -3.22 -1.97
CA GLY A 278 23.42 -2.88 -2.88
C GLY A 278 23.71 -1.38 -2.85
N GLU A 279 24.98 -1.03 -3.03
CA GLU A 279 25.45 0.36 -2.94
C GLU A 279 24.80 1.25 -3.99
N HIS A 280 24.74 2.57 -3.71
CA HIS A 280 24.19 3.56 -4.63
C HIS A 280 22.69 3.39 -4.94
N ALA A 281 21.96 2.63 -4.14
CA ALA A 281 20.51 2.57 -4.26
C ALA A 281 19.86 3.90 -3.81
N GLU A 282 18.81 4.31 -4.51
CA GLU A 282 18.04 5.52 -4.25
C GLU A 282 16.57 5.19 -3.96
N LEU A 283 16.09 5.57 -2.79
CA LEU A 283 14.70 5.41 -2.37
C LEU A 283 13.99 6.76 -2.22
N ASN A 284 12.82 6.89 -2.84
CA ASN A 284 11.84 7.90 -2.46
C ASN A 284 10.61 7.19 -1.89
N LEU A 285 10.33 7.38 -0.60
CA LEU A 285 9.18 6.81 0.09
C LEU A 285 8.22 7.95 0.46
N CYS A 286 7.15 8.08 -0.29
CA CYS A 286 6.20 9.17 -0.16
C CYS A 286 4.83 8.63 0.27
N GLY A 287 4.11 9.42 1.06
CA GLY A 287 2.73 9.09 1.35
C GLY A 287 1.89 10.26 1.83
N MET A 288 0.60 10.18 1.56
CA MET A 288 -0.36 11.15 2.08
C MET A 288 -1.66 10.52 2.54
N ALA A 289 -2.28 11.12 3.54
CA ALA A 289 -3.58 10.73 4.03
C ALA A 289 -4.49 11.96 4.19
N ILE A 290 -5.72 11.85 3.69
CA ILE A 290 -6.79 12.82 3.94
C ILE A 290 -7.92 12.08 4.64
N ALA A 291 -8.06 12.34 5.95
CA ALA A 291 -9.00 11.63 6.81
C ALA A 291 -9.97 12.61 7.49
N ASP A 292 -11.24 12.24 7.58
CA ASP A 292 -12.29 12.97 8.29
C ASP A 292 -13.16 12.01 9.12
N LYS A 293 -14.20 12.53 9.77
CA LYS A 293 -15.12 11.77 10.64
C LYS A 293 -14.37 10.90 11.65
N ASN A 294 -14.53 9.57 11.56
CA ASN A 294 -13.92 8.57 12.44
C ASN A 294 -12.84 7.75 11.72
N GLN A 295 -12.33 8.24 10.59
CA GLN A 295 -11.33 7.51 9.81
C GLN A 295 -10.00 7.43 10.57
N HIS A 296 -9.30 6.31 10.41
CA HIS A 296 -8.01 6.05 11.03
C HIS A 296 -6.97 5.65 9.97
N VAL A 297 -5.82 6.31 9.93
CA VAL A 297 -4.72 5.98 9.02
C VAL A 297 -3.41 5.89 9.79
N ASP A 298 -2.78 4.72 9.77
CA ASP A 298 -1.54 4.42 10.47
C ASP A 298 -0.48 3.89 9.49
N ASN A 299 0.53 4.71 9.20
CA ASN A 299 1.66 4.32 8.35
C ASN A 299 2.90 4.06 9.22
N HIS A 300 3.55 2.92 9.01
CA HIS A 300 4.78 2.57 9.68
C HIS A 300 5.82 2.12 8.69
N THR A 301 7.00 2.70 8.81
CA THR A 301 8.04 2.55 7.81
C THR A 301 9.34 2.15 8.47
N THR A 302 10.10 1.32 7.78
CA THR A 302 11.46 0.96 8.16
C THR A 302 12.34 1.00 6.92
N ILE A 303 13.36 1.85 6.95
CA ILE A 303 14.37 1.95 5.90
C ILE A 303 15.67 1.46 6.50
N ASP A 304 16.14 0.31 6.02
CA ASP A 304 17.36 -0.36 6.46
C ASP A 304 18.47 -0.15 5.42
N HIS A 305 19.35 0.80 5.71
CA HIS A 305 20.59 1.05 4.96
C HIS A 305 21.61 0.00 5.37
N ALA A 306 21.65 -1.11 4.63
CA ALA A 306 22.50 -2.24 4.97
C ALA A 306 23.92 -2.15 4.38
N VAL A 307 24.15 -1.21 3.46
CA VAL A 307 25.40 -1.01 2.71
C VAL A 307 25.64 0.49 2.48
N PRO A 308 26.90 0.91 2.20
CA PRO A 308 27.25 2.32 2.06
C PRO A 308 26.69 2.96 0.77
N ASN A 309 26.86 4.28 0.70
CA ASN A 309 26.62 5.13 -0.48
C ASN A 309 25.15 5.18 -0.96
N CYS A 310 24.18 4.84 -0.11
CA CYS A 310 22.76 4.87 -0.43
C CYS A 310 22.08 6.20 -0.06
N THR A 311 21.01 6.53 -0.79
CA THR A 311 20.19 7.73 -0.52
C THR A 311 18.73 7.37 -0.28
N SER A 312 18.10 7.96 0.74
CA SER A 312 16.66 7.82 0.97
C SER A 312 15.98 9.13 1.34
N ASN A 313 14.87 9.44 0.68
CA ASN A 313 13.98 10.54 1.02
C ASN A 313 12.62 10.00 1.41
N GLU A 314 12.20 10.26 2.64
CA GLU A 314 10.88 9.91 3.15
C GLU A 314 10.04 11.18 3.39
N LEU A 315 8.84 11.22 2.80
CA LEU A 315 7.90 12.33 2.96
C LEU A 315 6.48 11.81 3.22
N TYR A 316 6.00 11.98 4.44
CA TYR A 316 4.61 11.68 4.81
C TYR A 316 3.84 12.92 5.22
N LYS A 317 2.64 13.09 4.66
CA LYS A 317 1.74 14.20 5.01
C LYS A 317 0.32 13.78 5.36
N TYR A 318 -0.23 14.37 6.42
CA TYR A 318 -1.58 14.08 6.88
C TYR A 318 -2.40 15.35 6.97
N VAL A 319 -3.63 15.31 6.44
CA VAL A 319 -4.68 16.28 6.73
C VAL A 319 -5.81 15.54 7.43
N LEU A 320 -6.04 15.89 8.70
CA LEU A 320 -6.99 15.24 9.58
C LEU A 320 -8.07 16.23 9.98
N ASP A 321 -9.32 15.92 9.65
CA ASP A 321 -10.51 16.73 9.96
C ASP A 321 -11.46 15.99 10.92
N ASP A 322 -12.45 16.69 11.46
CA ASP A 322 -13.42 16.18 12.44
C ASP A 322 -12.74 15.45 13.63
N GLN A 323 -12.92 14.12 13.77
CA GLN A 323 -12.36 13.28 14.82
C GLN A 323 -11.35 12.26 14.27
N ALA A 324 -10.83 12.49 13.06
CA ALA A 324 -9.93 11.56 12.40
C ALA A 324 -8.62 11.37 13.17
N VAL A 325 -8.07 10.17 13.07
CA VAL A 325 -6.83 9.78 13.75
C VAL A 325 -5.78 9.41 12.72
N GLY A 326 -4.64 10.08 12.78
CA GLY A 326 -3.44 9.73 12.05
C GLY A 326 -2.37 9.18 12.98
N ALA A 327 -1.66 8.17 12.52
CA ALA A 327 -0.44 7.69 13.13
C ALA A 327 0.67 7.53 12.09
N PHE A 328 1.88 7.93 12.44
CA PHE A 328 3.08 7.75 11.65
C PHE A 328 4.23 7.33 12.55
N ALA A 329 4.92 6.26 12.20
CA ALA A 329 6.15 5.85 12.87
C ALA A 329 7.16 5.39 11.82
N GLY A 330 8.26 6.12 11.66
CA GLY A 330 9.29 5.76 10.68
C GLY A 330 10.62 5.55 11.34
N LEU A 331 11.26 4.43 11.06
CA LEU A 331 12.59 4.07 11.52
C LEU A 331 13.57 4.09 10.34
N VAL A 332 14.61 4.90 10.42
CA VAL A 332 15.79 4.75 9.56
C VAL A 332 16.89 4.08 10.36
N LEU A 333 17.24 2.86 9.94
CA LEU A 333 18.37 2.11 10.46
C LEU A 333 19.54 2.25 9.49
N VAL A 334 20.69 2.70 9.99
CA VAL A 334 21.96 2.72 9.26
C VAL A 334 22.90 1.76 9.94
N ARG A 335 23.18 0.64 9.27
CA ARG A 335 24.00 -0.45 9.82
C ARG A 335 25.46 -0.03 9.97
N PRO A 336 26.25 -0.78 10.77
CA PRO A 336 27.71 -0.64 10.75
C PRO A 336 28.24 -0.70 9.31
N ASP A 337 29.24 0.11 9.02
CA ASP A 337 29.90 0.23 7.71
C ASP A 337 29.04 0.80 6.56
N ALA A 338 27.77 1.15 6.77
CA ALA A 338 26.93 1.85 5.80
C ALA A 338 27.27 3.35 5.70
N GLN A 339 28.55 3.65 5.46
CA GLN A 339 29.11 4.98 5.33
C GLN A 339 28.53 5.73 4.12
N HIS A 340 28.63 7.05 4.14
CA HIS A 340 28.09 7.97 3.15
C HIS A 340 26.58 7.82 2.90
N THR A 341 25.85 7.23 3.84
CA THR A 341 24.39 7.22 3.80
C THR A 341 23.86 8.65 3.86
N SER A 342 22.95 8.98 2.95
CA SER A 342 22.21 10.25 2.95
C SER A 342 20.73 9.97 3.13
N SER A 343 20.16 10.28 4.29
CA SER A 343 18.76 10.03 4.61
C SER A 343 18.04 11.26 5.13
N GLN A 344 16.88 11.57 4.56
CA GLN A 344 15.99 12.61 5.04
C GLN A 344 14.60 12.01 5.30
N GLN A 345 14.09 12.19 6.51
CA GLN A 345 12.75 11.77 6.90
C GLN A 345 11.91 12.97 7.32
N THR A 346 10.80 13.21 6.63
CA THR A 346 9.91 14.34 6.89
C THR A 346 8.48 13.87 7.09
N ASN A 347 7.92 14.16 8.26
CA ASN A 347 6.49 13.98 8.54
C ASN A 347 5.84 15.32 8.92
N ARG A 348 4.91 15.80 8.09
CA ARG A 348 4.17 17.04 8.36
C ARG A 348 2.69 16.74 8.47
N ASN A 349 2.05 17.24 9.53
CA ASN A 349 0.67 16.88 9.82
C ASN A 349 -0.16 18.12 10.15
N LEU A 350 -1.36 18.16 9.60
CA LEU A 350 -2.33 19.23 9.76
C LEU A 350 -3.58 18.68 10.44
N CYS A 351 -3.80 19.05 11.70
CA CYS A 351 -5.07 18.82 12.39
C CYS A 351 -5.99 20.03 12.11
N ALA A 352 -6.98 19.85 11.24
CA ALA A 352 -7.89 20.91 10.80
C ALA A 352 -8.91 21.32 11.87
N THR A 353 -9.20 20.42 12.83
CA THR A 353 -10.10 20.59 13.97
C THR A 353 -9.37 20.34 15.29
N ARG A 354 -10.06 20.63 16.41
CA ARG A 354 -9.55 20.36 17.76
C ARG A 354 -9.62 18.88 18.14
N ASP A 355 -10.54 18.13 17.54
CA ASP A 355 -10.79 16.73 17.89
C ASP A 355 -9.95 15.75 17.05
N ALA A 356 -9.40 16.20 15.90
CA ALA A 356 -8.46 15.43 15.09
C ALA A 356 -7.14 15.21 15.82
N ARG A 357 -6.61 13.98 15.73
CA ARG A 357 -5.40 13.58 16.47
C ARG A 357 -4.33 13.01 15.55
N MET A 358 -3.11 13.50 15.70
CA MET A 358 -1.93 12.93 15.05
C MET A 358 -0.96 12.37 16.09
N TYR A 359 -0.50 11.15 15.88
CA TYR A 359 0.60 10.53 16.61
C TYR A 359 1.79 10.35 15.67
N THR A 360 2.95 10.91 16.01
CA THR A 360 4.14 10.82 15.15
C THR A 360 5.36 10.41 15.95
N GLN A 361 6.11 9.43 15.44
CA GLN A 361 7.27 8.83 16.10
C GLN A 361 8.38 8.52 15.07
N PRO A 362 9.09 9.55 14.57
CA PRO A 362 10.28 9.34 13.75
C PRO A 362 11.47 8.87 14.61
N GLN A 363 12.24 7.92 14.12
CA GLN A 363 13.34 7.27 14.85
C GLN A 363 14.54 7.10 13.91
N LEU A 364 15.74 7.33 14.45
CA LEU A 364 17.01 7.10 13.76
C LEU A 364 17.86 6.17 14.62
N GLU A 365 18.34 5.08 14.03
CA GLU A 365 19.33 4.19 14.62
C GLU A 365 20.56 4.19 13.71
N ILE A 366 21.59 4.95 14.09
CA ILE A 366 22.76 5.21 13.25
C ILE A 366 23.99 4.56 13.85
N TYR A 367 24.57 3.59 13.14
CA TYR A 367 25.77 2.86 13.55
C TYR A 367 26.97 3.10 12.61
N ALA A 368 26.91 4.13 11.76
CA ALA A 368 27.99 4.59 10.88
C ALA A 368 28.29 6.07 11.13
N ASP A 369 29.57 6.45 11.12
CA ASP A 369 30.02 7.79 11.51
C ASP A 369 29.89 8.83 10.39
N ASP A 370 30.28 8.48 9.16
CA ASP A 370 30.31 9.41 8.03
C ASP A 370 28.98 9.40 7.25
N VAL A 371 27.93 9.93 7.86
CA VAL A 371 26.58 9.93 7.28
C VAL A 371 25.88 11.27 7.43
N LYS A 372 24.88 11.51 6.58
CA LYS A 372 23.99 12.66 6.64
C LYS A 372 22.56 12.17 6.82
N CYS A 373 22.16 12.00 8.08
CA CYS A 373 20.82 11.58 8.43
C CYS A 373 20.08 12.70 9.16
N SER A 374 18.84 12.97 8.76
CA SER A 374 17.98 13.95 9.43
C SER A 374 16.55 13.46 9.46
N HIS A 375 15.83 13.81 10.53
CA HIS A 375 14.40 13.64 10.59
C HIS A 375 13.70 14.93 11.03
N GLY A 376 12.43 15.08 10.69
CA GLY A 376 11.62 16.21 11.11
C GLY A 376 10.15 15.81 11.18
N ALA A 377 9.52 16.06 12.32
CA ALA A 377 8.09 15.89 12.50
C ALA A 377 7.45 17.20 12.95
N THR A 378 6.34 17.57 12.31
CA THR A 378 5.53 18.73 12.70
C THR A 378 4.06 18.34 12.78
N VAL A 379 3.39 18.81 13.82
CA VAL A 379 1.93 18.70 13.98
C VAL A 379 1.43 20.11 14.26
N GLY A 380 0.52 20.60 13.43
CA GLY A 380 0.03 21.97 13.52
C GLY A 380 -1.40 22.12 13.03
N GLN A 381 -1.89 23.35 13.16
CA GLN A 381 -3.15 23.78 12.56
C GLN A 381 -2.86 24.64 11.33
N LEU A 382 -3.91 25.04 10.62
CA LEU A 382 -3.80 25.95 9.49
C LEU A 382 -3.17 27.27 9.93
N ASP A 383 -2.32 27.84 9.07
CA ASP A 383 -1.71 29.16 9.33
C ASP A 383 -2.79 30.25 9.29
N GLU A 384 -3.14 30.75 10.47
CA GLU A 384 -4.13 31.81 10.66
C GLU A 384 -3.73 33.13 9.98
N SER A 385 -2.43 33.41 9.82
CA SER A 385 -1.94 34.60 9.12
C SER A 385 -2.18 34.47 7.61
N ALA A 386 -1.86 33.30 7.05
CA ALA A 386 -2.17 32.99 5.64
C ALA A 386 -3.69 33.02 5.39
N LEU A 387 -4.47 32.42 6.30
CA LEU A 387 -5.93 32.43 6.23
C LEU A 387 -6.49 33.86 6.28
N PHE A 388 -6.02 34.70 7.20
CA PHE A 388 -6.41 36.10 7.31
C PHE A 388 -6.06 36.89 6.05
N TYR A 389 -4.85 36.72 5.52
CA TYR A 389 -4.38 37.37 4.30
C TYR A 389 -5.21 37.01 3.05
N MET A 390 -5.61 35.74 2.92
CA MET A 390 -6.50 35.29 1.86
C MET A 390 -7.90 35.90 1.99
N ARG A 391 -8.42 35.97 3.22
CA ARG A 391 -9.73 36.60 3.50
C ARG A 391 -9.75 38.10 3.20
N GLN A 392 -8.66 38.82 3.47
CA GLN A 392 -8.53 40.23 3.09
C GLN A 392 -8.64 40.47 1.58
N ARG A 393 -8.33 39.46 0.75
CA ARG A 393 -8.49 39.50 -0.71
C ARG A 393 -9.89 39.08 -1.18
N GLY A 394 -10.84 38.91 -0.26
CA GLY A 394 -12.22 38.53 -0.57
C GLY A 394 -12.43 37.03 -0.75
N ILE A 395 -11.43 36.18 -0.48
CA ILE A 395 -11.61 34.72 -0.55
C ILE A 395 -12.44 34.26 0.65
N PRO A 396 -13.58 33.55 0.44
CA PRO A 396 -14.38 33.01 1.53
C PRO A 396 -13.57 32.08 2.42
N VAL A 397 -13.83 32.10 3.74
CA VAL A 397 -13.06 31.32 4.73
C VAL A 397 -12.97 29.83 4.39
N ARG A 398 -14.06 29.24 3.86
CA ARG A 398 -14.11 27.84 3.46
C ARG A 398 -13.14 27.53 2.30
N GLU A 399 -13.15 28.38 1.27
CA GLU A 399 -12.25 28.22 0.12
C GLU A 399 -10.79 28.48 0.51
N ALA A 400 -10.52 29.47 1.36
CA ALA A 400 -9.16 29.73 1.84
C ALA A 400 -8.59 28.54 2.64
N ARG A 401 -9.38 27.92 3.53
CA ARG A 401 -8.97 26.69 4.24
C ARG A 401 -8.69 25.55 3.27
N LEU A 402 -9.56 25.34 2.28
CA LEU A 402 -9.39 24.30 1.27
C LEU A 402 -8.09 24.49 0.49
N LEU A 403 -7.82 25.70 0.00
CA LEU A 403 -6.61 26.01 -0.76
C LEU A 403 -5.32 25.76 0.05
N LEU A 404 -5.33 26.08 1.35
CA LEU A 404 -4.19 25.81 2.22
C LEU A 404 -4.00 24.30 2.45
N MET A 405 -5.07 23.54 2.67
CA MET A 405 -5.01 22.07 2.80
C MET A 405 -4.54 21.41 1.50
N PHE A 406 -5.02 21.90 0.36
CA PHE A 406 -4.63 21.44 -0.98
C PHE A 406 -3.14 21.69 -1.23
N ALA A 407 -2.67 22.93 -1.04
CA ALA A 407 -1.26 23.26 -1.18
C ALA A 407 -0.35 22.44 -0.25
N PHE A 408 -0.85 22.08 0.94
CA PHE A 408 -0.13 21.26 1.89
C PHE A 408 0.14 19.84 1.37
N VAL A 409 -0.88 19.14 0.86
CA VAL A 409 -0.71 17.74 0.40
C VAL A 409 -0.05 17.64 -0.98
N ASN A 410 -0.13 18.69 -1.81
CA ASN A 410 0.42 18.67 -3.17
C ASN A 410 1.92 18.42 -3.25
N GLU A 411 2.70 18.74 -2.21
CA GLU A 411 4.13 18.39 -2.16
C GLU A 411 4.36 16.88 -2.33
N VAL A 412 3.43 16.03 -1.87
CA VAL A 412 3.48 14.57 -2.06
C VAL A 412 3.00 14.17 -3.47
N VAL A 413 1.98 14.86 -3.99
CA VAL A 413 1.48 14.61 -5.36
C VAL A 413 2.54 14.98 -6.40
N ASP A 414 3.34 16.02 -6.14
CA ASP A 414 4.39 16.49 -7.02
C ASP A 414 5.59 15.54 -7.12
N THR A 415 5.72 14.54 -6.24
CA THR A 415 6.78 13.51 -6.34
C THR A 415 6.47 12.43 -7.36
N ILE A 416 5.23 12.38 -7.87
CA ILE A 416 4.77 11.39 -8.84
C ILE A 416 5.41 11.65 -10.19
N ARG A 417 6.09 10.64 -10.73
CA ARG A 417 6.84 10.70 -12.01
C ARG A 417 5.99 10.35 -13.22
N LEU A 418 4.67 10.35 -13.04
CA LEU A 418 3.69 10.06 -14.07
C LEU A 418 2.70 11.22 -14.16
N ASP A 419 2.91 12.10 -15.15
CA ASP A 419 2.18 13.37 -15.27
C ASP A 419 0.66 13.19 -15.32
N ALA A 420 0.16 12.22 -16.10
CA ALA A 420 -1.28 11.97 -16.19
C ALA A 420 -1.90 11.55 -14.85
N LEU A 421 -1.17 10.78 -14.03
CA LEU A 421 -1.61 10.39 -12.69
C LEU A 421 -1.53 11.58 -11.72
N LYS A 422 -0.45 12.36 -11.78
CA LYS A 422 -0.26 13.58 -11.01
C LYS A 422 -1.42 14.57 -11.21
N ASP A 423 -1.76 14.88 -12.46
CA ASP A 423 -2.88 15.78 -12.80
C ASP A 423 -4.22 15.24 -12.28
N ARG A 424 -4.43 13.94 -12.41
CA ARG A 424 -5.64 13.29 -11.90
C ARG A 424 -5.73 13.36 -10.38
N LEU A 425 -4.63 13.16 -9.68
CA LEU A 425 -4.61 13.19 -8.22
C LEU A 425 -4.86 14.59 -7.69
N HIS A 426 -4.33 15.64 -8.33
CA HIS A 426 -4.71 17.03 -8.01
C HIS A 426 -6.24 17.21 -8.04
N LEU A 427 -6.91 16.71 -9.08
CA LEU A 427 -8.37 16.74 -9.17
C LEU A 427 -9.07 15.91 -8.08
N LEU A 428 -8.59 14.69 -7.80
CA LEU A 428 -9.19 13.81 -6.78
C LEU A 428 -9.03 14.37 -5.37
N VAL A 429 -7.88 14.96 -5.06
CA VAL A 429 -7.62 15.64 -3.79
C VAL A 429 -8.53 16.85 -3.62
N GLU A 430 -8.71 17.67 -4.66
CA GLU A 430 -9.65 18.77 -4.60
C GLU A 430 -11.08 18.27 -4.33
N LYS A 431 -11.53 17.25 -5.09
CA LYS A 431 -12.85 16.61 -4.87
C LYS A 431 -12.98 16.03 -3.46
N ARG A 432 -11.91 15.47 -2.89
CA ARG A 432 -11.90 14.96 -1.51
C ARG A 432 -12.24 16.06 -0.52
N PHE A 433 -11.53 17.19 -0.59
CA PHE A 433 -11.75 18.33 0.32
C PHE A 433 -13.10 19.00 0.09
N ARG A 434 -13.66 18.96 -1.12
CA ARG A 434 -15.01 19.47 -1.40
C ARG A 434 -16.13 18.52 -0.95
N GLY A 435 -15.82 17.28 -0.58
CA GLY A 435 -16.80 16.24 -0.24
C GLY A 435 -17.53 15.69 -1.46
N GLU A 436 -16.86 15.67 -2.61
CA GLU A 436 -17.42 15.34 -3.93
C GLU A 436 -16.93 14.00 -4.49
N LEU A 437 -16.03 13.29 -3.82
CA LEU A 437 -15.58 11.95 -4.24
C LEU A 437 -16.75 10.98 -4.43
N ASN A 438 -17.69 10.95 -3.48
CA ASN A 438 -18.87 10.08 -3.54
C ASN A 438 -19.89 10.51 -4.61
N LYS A 439 -19.73 11.69 -5.22
CA LYS A 439 -20.65 12.24 -6.23
C LYS A 439 -20.22 11.89 -7.67
N CYS A 440 -19.40 10.86 -7.86
CA CYS A 440 -19.19 10.23 -9.17
C CYS A 440 -20.45 9.52 -9.73
N GLN A 441 -21.61 9.62 -9.08
CA GLN A 441 -22.90 9.51 -9.75
C GLN A 441 -23.25 10.85 -10.43
N GLY A 442 -22.85 11.02 -11.70
CA GLY A 442 -23.42 12.05 -12.57
C GLY A 442 -22.52 13.24 -12.95
N CYS A 443 -21.19 13.10 -12.93
CA CYS A 443 -20.31 14.16 -13.44
C CYS A 443 -20.53 14.37 -14.96
N ALA A 444 -20.95 15.58 -15.35
CA ALA A 444 -21.20 15.96 -16.75
C ALA A 444 -19.93 16.00 -17.63
N ILE A 445 -18.74 15.85 -17.03
CA ILE A 445 -17.45 15.81 -17.74
C ILE A 445 -17.11 14.39 -18.21
N CYS A 446 -17.78 13.36 -17.66
CA CYS A 446 -17.66 11.97 -18.11
C CYS A 446 -18.82 11.55 -19.03
N LYS A 447 -19.50 12.51 -19.67
CA LYS A 447 -20.52 12.26 -20.70
C LYS A 447 -19.99 12.62 -22.08
#